data_AF-A0A2D5FG08-F1
#
_entry.id   AF-A0A2D5FG08-F1
#
_cell.length_a   1.000
_cell.length_b   1.000
_cell.length_c   1.000
_cell.angle_alpha   90.00
_cell.angle_beta   90.00
_cell.angle_gamma   90.00
#
_symmetry.space_group_name_H-M   'P 1'
#
loop_
_entity.id
_entity.type
_entity.pdbx_description
1 polymer ?
#
loop_
_entity_poly.entity_id
_entity_poly.type
_entity_poly.pdbx_seq_one_letter_code
_entity_poly.pdbx_strand_id
1 'polypeptide(L)'
;MKSNSISASSEIFEHDVARWIIDNANNLEDCRAKFCSINALRFLRWAHELFEPSAIVASFCALNATEEAVAAFISAAKTHGHKQYAKEVNLHDHQSKALISVFAQRCSGVAKQGRLAIAVAPNKDALAFRLPTGNGYDYRYGNLHLSSFRIYPNTESPGKDDIALGDMPTLEELQAEVKRVAEARNALLYATNTGIQTGFKDPQASLLRETQLSLGLIWAAVDMYTNPDQDRPFINKVLEGMASLNTKGKVQEC
;
A
#
# COMPACT_ATOMS: atom_id res chain seq x y z
N MET A 1 15.74 -23.70 -13.70
CA MET A 1 14.88 -22.86 -14.55
C MET A 1 15.38 -21.43 -14.46
N LYS A 2 15.70 -20.80 -15.60
CA LYS A 2 16.06 -19.37 -15.62
C LYS A 2 14.77 -18.58 -15.40
N SER A 3 14.74 -17.77 -14.34
CA SER A 3 13.66 -16.82 -14.05
C SER A 3 13.73 -15.72 -15.10
N ASN A 4 12.75 -15.67 -16.01
CA ASN A 4 12.57 -14.51 -16.86
C ASN A 4 12.24 -13.31 -15.96
N SER A 5 12.92 -12.19 -16.16
CA SER A 5 12.53 -10.91 -15.55
C SER A 5 11.10 -10.58 -15.98
N ILE A 6 10.23 -10.19 -15.03
CA ILE A 6 8.84 -9.79 -15.28
C ILE A 6 8.84 -8.65 -16.32
N SER A 7 8.62 -9.00 -17.59
CA SER A 7 8.68 -8.09 -18.73
C SER A 7 7.32 -7.87 -19.38
N ALA A 8 6.26 -8.49 -18.85
CA ALA A 8 4.89 -8.32 -19.31
C ALA A 8 3.97 -8.12 -18.10
N SER A 9 3.26 -7.00 -18.15
CA SER A 9 2.63 -6.33 -17.02
C SER A 9 1.42 -7.13 -16.46
N SER A 10 0.80 -8.03 -17.24
CA SER A 10 -0.34 -8.87 -16.83
C SER A 10 0.02 -10.09 -15.96
N GLU A 11 1.26 -10.57 -15.99
CA GLU A 11 1.67 -11.78 -15.24
C GLU A 11 1.52 -11.61 -13.72
N ILE A 12 1.55 -10.37 -13.23
CA ILE A 12 1.38 -10.06 -11.81
C ILE A 12 -0.01 -10.45 -11.30
N PHE A 13 -1.05 -10.39 -12.13
CA PHE A 13 -2.41 -10.80 -11.76
C PHE A 13 -2.59 -12.32 -11.80
N GLU A 14 -1.72 -13.02 -12.52
CA GLU A 14 -1.73 -14.48 -12.59
C GLU A 14 -0.95 -15.13 -11.44
N HIS A 15 -0.17 -14.33 -10.70
CA HIS A 15 0.54 -14.77 -9.51
C HIS A 15 -0.44 -15.16 -8.39
N ASP A 16 -0.19 -16.29 -7.73
CA ASP A 16 -1.12 -16.88 -6.74
C ASP A 16 -1.51 -15.90 -5.63
N VAL A 17 -0.55 -15.10 -5.14
CA VAL A 17 -0.82 -14.06 -4.13
C VAL A 17 -1.80 -13.00 -4.64
N ALA A 18 -1.64 -12.55 -5.90
CA ALA A 18 -2.53 -11.54 -6.46
C ALA A 18 -3.93 -12.11 -6.69
N ARG A 19 -4.04 -13.33 -7.22
CA ARG A 19 -5.33 -14.04 -7.35
C ARG A 19 -6.02 -14.18 -6.00
N TRP A 20 -5.28 -14.61 -4.97
CA TRP A 20 -5.82 -14.71 -3.61
C TRP A 20 -6.38 -13.37 -3.12
N ILE A 21 -5.65 -12.27 -3.31
CA ILE A 21 -6.10 -10.92 -2.92
C ILE A 21 -7.36 -10.52 -3.69
N ILE A 22 -7.40 -10.76 -5.00
CA ILE A 22 -8.54 -10.44 -5.88
C ILE A 22 -9.78 -11.22 -5.45
N ASP A 23 -9.66 -12.52 -5.24
CA ASP A 23 -10.76 -13.39 -4.86
C ASP A 23 -11.33 -12.97 -3.50
N ASN A 24 -10.46 -12.73 -2.52
CA ASN A 24 -10.90 -12.31 -1.19
C ASN A 24 -11.47 -10.88 -1.16
N ALA A 25 -10.98 -9.97 -1.99
CA ALA A 25 -11.58 -8.65 -2.14
C ALA A 25 -13.02 -8.70 -2.69
N ASN A 26 -13.31 -9.66 -3.58
CA ASN A 26 -14.67 -9.89 -4.10
C ASN A 26 -15.61 -10.50 -3.05
N ASN A 27 -15.06 -11.22 -2.06
CA ASN A 27 -15.81 -11.87 -0.99
C ASN A 27 -16.13 -10.97 0.21
N LEU A 28 -15.63 -9.73 0.22
CA LEU A 28 -16.04 -8.74 1.20
C LEU A 28 -17.56 -8.49 1.09
N GLU A 29 -18.22 -8.13 2.20
CA GLU A 29 -19.61 -7.66 2.16
C GLU A 29 -19.74 -6.41 1.27
N ASP A 30 -20.96 -6.16 0.79
CA ASP A 30 -21.29 -5.03 -0.08
C ASP A 30 -21.14 -3.70 0.66
N CYS A 31 -19.89 -3.25 0.75
CA CYS A 31 -19.45 -2.08 1.48
C CYS A 31 -18.50 -1.25 0.62
N ARG A 32 -18.24 -0.02 1.06
CA ARG A 32 -17.32 0.88 0.34
C ARG A 32 -15.91 0.30 0.19
N ALA A 33 -15.42 -0.49 1.15
CA ALA A 33 -14.11 -1.13 1.06
C ALA A 33 -14.04 -2.13 -0.12
N LYS A 34 -15.09 -2.94 -0.31
CA LYS A 34 -15.24 -3.84 -1.46
C LYS A 34 -15.23 -3.07 -2.78
N PHE A 35 -16.11 -2.09 -2.93
CA PHE A 35 -16.26 -1.37 -4.19
C PHE A 35 -14.99 -0.61 -4.58
N CYS A 36 -14.33 0.04 -3.62
CA CYS A 36 -13.03 0.68 -3.84
C CYS A 36 -11.94 -0.34 -4.21
N SER A 37 -11.90 -1.51 -3.57
CA SER A 37 -10.93 -2.57 -3.92
C SER A 37 -11.12 -3.07 -5.35
N ILE A 38 -12.37 -3.34 -5.75
CA ILE A 38 -12.70 -3.78 -7.12
C ILE A 38 -12.35 -2.68 -8.14
N ASN A 39 -12.62 -1.42 -7.81
CA ASN A 39 -12.29 -0.30 -8.67
C ASN A 39 -10.77 -0.16 -8.84
N ALA A 40 -10.01 -0.27 -7.74
CA ALA A 40 -8.55 -0.27 -7.78
C ALA A 40 -8.01 -1.37 -8.70
N LEU A 41 -8.50 -2.60 -8.58
CA LEU A 41 -8.10 -3.73 -9.43
C LEU A 41 -8.40 -3.50 -10.91
N ARG A 42 -9.56 -2.91 -11.24
CA ARG A 42 -9.91 -2.53 -12.61
C ARG A 42 -8.94 -1.50 -13.17
N PHE A 43 -8.65 -0.44 -12.41
CA PHE A 43 -7.70 0.58 -12.84
C PHE A 43 -6.28 0.04 -13.00
N LEU A 44 -5.83 -0.87 -12.13
CA LEU A 44 -4.53 -1.55 -12.33
C LEU A 44 -4.54 -2.35 -13.63
N ARG A 45 -5.58 -3.14 -13.89
CA ARG A 45 -5.66 -3.94 -15.12
C ARG A 45 -5.58 -3.04 -16.35
N TRP A 46 -6.32 -1.93 -16.39
CA TRP A 46 -6.21 -0.95 -17.46
C TRP A 46 -4.82 -0.33 -17.56
N ALA A 47 -4.17 -0.02 -16.44
CA ALA A 47 -2.81 0.51 -16.44
C ALA A 47 -1.84 -0.46 -17.13
N HIS A 48 -1.97 -1.76 -16.85
CA HIS A 48 -1.16 -2.81 -17.43
C HIS A 48 -1.46 -3.03 -18.92
N GLU A 49 -2.73 -3.06 -19.32
CA GLU A 49 -3.17 -3.20 -20.72
C GLU A 49 -2.78 -2.00 -21.59
N LEU A 50 -2.84 -0.79 -21.01
CA LEU A 50 -2.56 0.46 -21.71
C LEU A 50 -1.09 0.88 -21.67
N PHE A 51 -0.23 0.12 -20.98
CA PHE A 51 1.17 0.48 -20.79
C PHE A 51 1.93 0.65 -22.11
N GLU A 52 1.85 -0.35 -22.99
CA GLU A 52 2.47 -0.32 -24.32
C GLU A 52 1.87 0.75 -25.26
N PRO A 53 0.53 0.88 -25.41
CA PRO A 53 -0.03 1.89 -26.30
C PRO A 53 0.09 3.32 -25.76
N SER A 54 0.10 3.52 -24.43
CA SER A 54 0.27 4.83 -23.82
C SER A 54 0.73 4.77 -22.36
N ALA A 55 2.03 4.95 -22.14
CA ALA A 55 2.62 5.04 -20.81
C ALA A 55 2.00 6.18 -19.95
N ILE A 56 1.53 7.26 -20.56
CA ILE A 56 0.89 8.38 -19.85
C ILE A 56 -0.46 7.95 -19.30
N VAL A 57 -1.32 7.36 -20.14
CA VAL A 57 -2.64 6.88 -19.71
C VAL A 57 -2.48 5.74 -18.70
N ALA A 58 -1.52 4.85 -18.91
CA ALA A 58 -1.17 3.82 -17.93
C ALA A 58 -0.75 4.41 -16.58
N SER A 59 0.07 5.47 -16.58
CA SER A 59 0.47 6.17 -15.36
C SER A 59 -0.73 6.76 -14.62
N PHE A 60 -1.67 7.35 -15.36
CA PHE A 60 -2.93 7.86 -14.80
C PHE A 60 -3.75 6.75 -14.14
N CYS A 61 -3.98 5.64 -14.86
CA CYS A 61 -4.71 4.50 -14.34
C CYS A 61 -4.03 3.89 -13.10
N ALA A 62 -2.69 3.78 -13.10
CA ALA A 62 -1.93 3.26 -11.97
C ALA A 62 -2.07 4.14 -10.71
N LEU A 63 -2.01 5.47 -10.86
CA LEU A 63 -2.24 6.38 -9.74
C LEU A 63 -3.68 6.30 -9.21
N ASN A 64 -4.66 6.22 -10.11
CA ASN A 64 -6.05 6.14 -9.69
C ASN A 64 -6.36 4.82 -8.98
N ALA A 65 -5.71 3.72 -9.39
CA ALA A 65 -5.76 2.47 -8.67
C ALA A 65 -5.26 2.60 -7.23
N THR A 66 -4.10 3.25 -7.03
CA THR A 66 -3.56 3.49 -5.70
C THR A 66 -4.53 4.35 -4.87
N GLU A 67 -5.13 5.40 -5.44
CA GLU A 67 -6.12 6.23 -4.74
C GLU A 67 -7.34 5.43 -4.27
N GLU A 68 -7.85 4.51 -5.08
CA GLU A 68 -8.97 3.64 -4.73
C GLU A 68 -8.55 2.58 -3.68
N ALA A 69 -7.35 2.03 -3.79
CA ALA A 69 -6.83 1.09 -2.80
C ALA A 69 -6.66 1.76 -1.42
N VAL A 70 -6.20 3.01 -1.38
CA VAL A 70 -6.18 3.84 -0.16
C VAL A 70 -7.59 4.03 0.41
N ALA A 71 -8.57 4.34 -0.44
CA ALA A 71 -9.95 4.52 -0.01
C ALA A 71 -10.54 3.22 0.56
N ALA A 72 -10.22 2.07 -0.04
CA ALA A 72 -10.60 0.76 0.47
C ALA A 72 -10.02 0.50 1.86
N PHE A 73 -8.71 0.70 2.03
CA PHE A 73 -8.00 0.55 3.29
C PHE A 73 -8.60 1.43 4.40
N ILE A 74 -8.79 2.73 4.15
CA ILE A 74 -9.38 3.64 5.14
C ILE A 74 -10.83 3.26 5.47
N SER A 75 -11.61 2.84 4.47
CA SER A 75 -12.99 2.41 4.71
C SER A 75 -13.06 1.17 5.61
N ALA A 76 -12.16 0.21 5.39
CA ALA A 76 -12.03 -0.97 6.25
C ALA A 76 -11.58 -0.55 7.67
N ALA A 77 -10.56 0.31 7.79
CA ALA A 77 -10.08 0.81 9.08
C ALA A 77 -11.17 1.56 9.89
N LYS A 78 -12.03 2.34 9.22
CA LYS A 78 -13.18 3.02 9.86
C LYS A 78 -14.21 2.05 10.43
N THR A 79 -14.32 0.85 9.87
CA THR A 79 -15.33 -0.15 10.21
C THR A 79 -14.80 -1.15 11.24
N HIS A 80 -13.54 -1.57 11.12
CA HIS A 80 -12.95 -2.67 11.88
C HIS A 80 -11.89 -2.19 12.87
N GLY A 81 -12.30 -1.48 13.92
CA GLY A 81 -11.47 -1.26 15.11
C GLY A 81 -10.54 -0.03 15.11
N HIS A 82 -10.43 0.72 14.00
CA HIS A 82 -9.50 1.86 13.89
C HIS A 82 -10.19 3.21 13.66
N LYS A 83 -11.50 3.29 13.93
CA LYS A 83 -12.34 4.48 13.70
C LYS A 83 -11.80 5.76 14.33
N GLN A 84 -11.17 5.66 15.51
CA GLN A 84 -10.70 6.81 16.28
C GLN A 84 -9.74 7.71 15.49
N TYR A 85 -8.82 7.11 14.72
CA TYR A 85 -7.85 7.82 13.90
C TYR A 85 -8.27 7.88 12.42
N ALA A 86 -8.88 6.81 11.90
CA ALA A 86 -9.27 6.75 10.50
C ALA A 86 -10.31 7.82 10.10
N LYS A 87 -11.16 8.27 11.04
CA LYS A 87 -12.15 9.34 10.79
C LYS A 87 -11.52 10.69 10.45
N GLU A 88 -10.30 10.95 10.91
CA GLU A 88 -9.57 12.20 10.66
C GLU A 88 -8.95 12.27 9.25
N VAL A 89 -8.97 11.14 8.52
CA VAL A 89 -8.52 11.06 7.14
C VAL A 89 -9.67 11.43 6.20
N ASN A 90 -9.52 12.57 5.53
CA ASN A 90 -10.44 13.02 4.50
C ASN A 90 -10.08 12.38 3.15
N LEU A 91 -10.90 11.44 2.70
CA LEU A 91 -10.71 10.76 1.41
C LEU A 91 -11.00 11.65 0.20
N HIS A 92 -11.53 12.86 0.37
CA HIS A 92 -11.67 13.84 -0.69
C HIS A 92 -10.46 14.76 -0.81
N ASP A 93 -9.56 14.74 0.17
CA ASP A 93 -8.31 15.49 0.14
C ASP A 93 -7.19 14.62 -0.44
N HIS A 94 -6.57 15.13 -1.52
CA HIS A 94 -5.48 14.44 -2.20
C HIS A 94 -4.21 14.35 -1.35
N GLN A 95 -3.97 15.30 -0.43
CA GLN A 95 -2.82 15.22 0.47
C GLN A 95 -2.98 14.06 1.46
N SER A 96 -4.18 13.92 2.05
CA SER A 96 -4.53 12.80 2.92
C SER A 96 -4.35 11.43 2.23
N LYS A 97 -4.71 11.30 0.94
CA LYS A 97 -4.48 10.05 0.17
C LYS A 97 -3.00 9.80 -0.14
N ALA A 98 -2.28 10.85 -0.52
CA ALA A 98 -0.84 10.77 -0.80
C ALA A 98 -0.08 10.29 0.45
N LEU A 99 -0.48 10.75 1.63
CA LEU A 99 0.14 10.35 2.90
C LEU A 99 -0.02 8.85 3.22
N ILE A 100 -1.19 8.24 2.97
CA ILE A 100 -1.34 6.77 3.10
C ILE A 100 -0.43 6.04 2.13
N SER A 101 -0.39 6.51 0.88
CA SER A 101 0.41 5.89 -0.18
C SER A 101 1.89 5.89 0.18
N VAL A 102 2.40 7.00 0.73
CA VAL A 102 3.78 7.13 1.23
C VAL A 102 4.06 6.13 2.36
N PHE A 103 3.17 6.04 3.35
CA PHE A 103 3.36 5.09 4.46
C PHE A 103 3.33 3.63 3.99
N ALA A 104 2.37 3.27 3.16
CA ALA A 104 2.28 1.93 2.61
C ALA A 104 3.48 1.60 1.70
N GLN A 105 4.00 2.57 0.94
CA GLN A 105 5.21 2.41 0.15
C GLN A 105 6.44 2.18 1.03
N ARG A 106 6.57 2.89 2.17
CA ARG A 106 7.65 2.65 3.13
C ARG A 106 7.55 1.27 3.77
N CYS A 107 6.36 0.84 4.15
CA CYS A 107 6.15 -0.51 4.69
C CYS A 107 6.53 -1.58 3.68
N SER A 108 6.18 -1.38 2.40
CA SER A 108 6.64 -2.24 1.31
C SER A 108 8.16 -2.19 1.12
N GLY A 109 8.76 -1.01 1.24
CA GLY A 109 10.21 -0.81 1.19
C GLY A 109 10.97 -1.56 2.27
N VAL A 110 10.53 -1.45 3.53
CA VAL A 110 11.17 -2.15 4.65
C VAL A 110 10.93 -3.66 4.58
N ALA A 111 9.74 -4.10 4.19
CA ALA A 111 9.46 -5.51 3.91
C ALA A 111 10.41 -6.08 2.82
N LYS A 112 10.68 -5.31 1.76
CA LYS A 112 11.63 -5.70 0.70
C LYS A 112 13.08 -5.73 1.20
N GLN A 113 13.49 -4.77 2.05
CA GLN A 113 14.83 -4.76 2.65
C GLN A 113 15.04 -5.95 3.61
N GLY A 114 13.98 -6.38 4.30
CA GLY A 114 13.97 -7.55 5.19
C GLY A 114 13.93 -8.91 4.48
N ARG A 115 13.95 -8.96 3.13
CA ARG A 115 13.78 -10.19 2.33
C ARG A 115 12.49 -10.96 2.65
N LEU A 116 11.41 -10.25 3.01
CA LEU A 116 10.09 -10.86 3.21
C LEU A 116 9.61 -11.51 1.91
N ALA A 117 9.44 -12.83 1.92
CA ALA A 117 8.78 -13.56 0.84
C ALA A 117 7.35 -13.88 1.26
N ILE A 118 6.40 -13.71 0.33
CA ILE A 118 4.97 -13.92 0.57
C ILE A 118 4.47 -14.98 -0.42
N ALA A 119 3.66 -15.91 0.07
CA ALA A 119 3.00 -16.94 -0.73
C ALA A 119 1.57 -17.16 -0.22
N VAL A 120 0.76 -17.90 -0.96
CA VAL A 120 -0.53 -18.40 -0.45
C VAL A 120 -0.25 -19.57 0.49
N ALA A 121 -0.88 -19.59 1.67
CA ALA A 121 -0.73 -20.67 2.62
C ALA A 121 -1.26 -22.00 2.04
N PRO A 122 -0.76 -23.18 2.47
CA PRO A 122 -1.18 -24.47 1.92
C PRO A 122 -2.68 -24.75 2.03
N ASN A 123 -3.33 -24.25 3.09
CA ASN A 123 -4.78 -24.33 3.28
C ASN A 123 -5.56 -23.32 2.43
N LYS A 124 -4.89 -22.40 1.73
CA LYS A 124 -5.45 -21.35 0.87
C LYS A 124 -6.33 -20.31 1.58
N ASP A 125 -6.46 -20.37 2.90
CA ASP A 125 -7.30 -19.44 3.66
C ASP A 125 -6.57 -18.15 4.05
N ALA A 126 -5.25 -18.08 3.84
CA ALA A 126 -4.44 -16.93 4.21
C ALA A 126 -3.23 -16.76 3.28
N LEU A 127 -2.64 -15.58 3.31
CA LEU A 127 -1.26 -15.42 2.87
C LEU A 127 -0.32 -15.89 3.98
N ALA A 128 0.82 -16.45 3.60
CA ALA A 128 1.89 -16.84 4.49
C ALA A 128 3.16 -16.05 4.15
N PHE A 129 4.00 -15.83 5.16
CA PHE A 129 5.29 -15.18 4.99
C PHE A 129 6.46 -16.11 5.29
N ARG A 130 7.61 -15.77 4.71
CA ARG A 130 8.92 -16.29 5.08
C ARG A 130 9.87 -15.12 5.28
N LEU A 131 10.52 -15.06 6.45
CA LEU A 131 11.48 -14.02 6.80
C LEU A 131 12.80 -14.66 7.28
N PRO A 132 13.97 -14.28 6.75
CA PRO A 132 15.25 -14.79 7.27
C PRO A 132 15.52 -14.28 8.69
N THR A 133 16.06 -15.14 9.55
CA THR A 133 16.61 -14.74 10.84
C THR A 133 18.11 -14.43 10.68
N GLY A 134 18.69 -13.62 11.57
CA GLY A 134 19.96 -12.87 11.37
C GLY A 134 21.22 -13.63 10.92
N ASN A 135 21.17 -14.96 10.90
CA ASN A 135 22.20 -15.88 10.46
C ASN A 135 22.00 -16.42 9.01
N GLY A 136 20.93 -16.03 8.31
CA GLY A 136 20.74 -16.22 6.85
C GLY A 136 20.38 -17.63 6.38
N TYR A 137 20.51 -18.65 7.23
CA TYR A 137 20.14 -20.04 6.96
C TYR A 137 18.80 -20.44 7.60
N ASP A 138 18.40 -19.72 8.63
CA ASP A 138 17.18 -19.95 9.37
C ASP A 138 16.09 -18.97 8.88
N TYR A 139 14.86 -19.47 8.82
CA TYR A 139 13.72 -18.71 8.34
C TYR A 139 12.55 -18.88 9.30
N ARG A 140 11.87 -17.76 9.59
CA ARG A 140 10.57 -17.75 10.27
C ARG A 140 9.45 -17.82 9.23
N TYR A 141 8.42 -18.59 9.54
CA TYR A 141 7.23 -18.76 8.71
C TYR A 141 5.97 -18.57 9.55
N GLY A 142 4.89 -18.14 8.92
CA GLY A 142 3.59 -18.03 9.56
C GLY A 142 2.54 -17.42 8.64
N ASN A 143 1.29 -17.36 9.12
CA ASN A 143 0.26 -16.60 8.44
C ASN A 143 0.60 -15.10 8.51
N LEU A 144 0.43 -14.44 7.37
CA LEU A 144 0.66 -13.01 7.23
C LEU A 144 -0.60 -12.27 7.67
N HIS A 145 -0.47 -11.53 8.76
CA HIS A 145 -1.51 -10.62 9.27
C HIS A 145 -0.94 -9.22 9.45
N LEU A 146 -1.78 -8.19 9.37
CA LEU A 146 -1.37 -6.82 9.71
C LEU A 146 -0.89 -6.73 11.17
N SER A 147 -1.44 -7.57 12.04
CA SER A 147 -1.03 -7.70 13.44
C SER A 147 0.39 -8.22 13.61
N SER A 148 1.03 -8.77 12.58
CA SER A 148 2.44 -9.19 12.64
C SER A 148 3.40 -8.03 12.43
N PHE A 149 2.95 -6.88 11.93
CA PHE A 149 3.82 -5.74 11.65
C PHE A 149 3.97 -4.82 12.86
N ARG A 150 5.20 -4.40 13.15
CA ARG A 150 5.52 -3.46 14.23
C ARG A 150 6.51 -2.41 13.76
N ILE A 151 6.30 -1.18 14.21
CA ILE A 151 7.30 -0.11 14.13
C ILE A 151 8.01 -0.03 15.47
N TYR A 152 9.32 -0.11 15.43
CA TYR A 152 10.19 0.01 16.59
C TYR A 152 10.92 1.35 16.47
N PRO A 153 10.46 2.40 17.19
CA PRO A 153 11.22 3.64 17.26
C PRO A 153 12.50 3.40 18.09
N ASN A 154 13.66 3.75 17.52
CA ASN A 154 14.97 3.89 18.15
C ASN A 154 15.16 3.09 19.44
N THR A 155 15.84 1.94 19.34
CA THR A 155 16.41 1.08 20.41
C THR A 155 15.60 -0.11 20.94
N GLU A 156 14.36 -0.31 20.50
CA GLU A 156 13.62 -1.53 20.84
C GLU A 156 13.99 -2.70 19.92
N SER A 157 14.30 -3.85 20.54
CA SER A 157 14.55 -5.09 19.79
C SER A 157 13.23 -5.71 19.36
N PRO A 158 13.10 -6.18 18.10
CA PRO A 158 11.89 -6.83 17.64
C PRO A 158 11.51 -8.03 18.51
N GLY A 159 10.22 -8.13 18.86
CA GLY A 159 9.67 -9.34 19.46
C GLY A 159 9.85 -10.55 18.55
N LYS A 160 9.88 -11.76 19.15
CA LYS A 160 10.18 -13.02 18.46
C LYS A 160 9.26 -13.28 17.25
N ASP A 161 8.03 -12.76 17.26
CA ASP A 161 7.01 -12.99 16.24
C ASP A 161 6.72 -11.75 15.36
N ASP A 162 7.37 -10.61 15.63
CA ASP A 162 7.08 -9.37 14.94
C ASP A 162 7.90 -9.21 13.65
N ILE A 163 7.28 -8.62 12.63
CA ILE A 163 7.93 -8.14 11.40
C ILE A 163 8.27 -6.67 11.64
N ALA A 164 9.55 -6.40 11.90
CA ALA A 164 10.04 -5.05 12.14
C ALA A 164 10.02 -4.23 10.85
N LEU A 165 9.33 -3.09 10.90
CA LEU A 165 9.25 -2.12 9.83
C LEU A 165 10.25 -0.95 10.00
N GLY A 166 11.23 -1.10 10.89
CA GLY A 166 12.20 -0.05 11.20
C GLY A 166 11.58 1.12 11.97
N ASP A 167 12.22 2.28 11.87
CA ASP A 167 11.81 3.51 12.54
C ASP A 167 10.64 4.20 11.83
N MET A 168 9.80 4.90 12.61
CA MET A 168 8.86 5.86 12.03
C MET A 168 9.62 7.06 11.46
N PRO A 169 9.30 7.52 10.23
CA PRO A 169 9.81 8.80 9.75
C PRO A 169 9.38 9.95 10.64
N THR A 170 10.18 11.03 10.63
CA THR A 170 9.76 12.28 11.28
C THR A 170 8.62 12.93 10.51
N LEU A 171 7.90 13.85 11.17
CA LEU A 171 6.82 14.59 10.52
C LEU A 171 7.32 15.42 9.32
N GLU A 172 8.53 15.96 9.40
CA GLU A 172 9.16 16.75 8.33
C GLU A 172 9.47 15.88 7.11
N GLU A 173 10.01 14.67 7.33
CA GLU A 173 10.25 13.71 6.26
C GLU A 173 8.96 13.32 5.54
N LEU A 174 7.89 13.11 6.31
CA LEU A 174 6.56 12.80 5.78
C LEU A 174 6.00 13.96 4.97
N GLN A 175 6.09 15.19 5.46
CA GLN A 175 5.63 16.38 4.73
C GLN A 175 6.37 16.55 3.39
N ALA A 176 7.69 16.38 3.40
CA ALA A 176 8.49 16.49 2.18
C ALA A 176 8.13 15.39 1.15
N GLU A 177 7.84 14.18 1.63
CA GLU A 177 7.49 13.06 0.78
C GLU A 177 6.06 13.18 0.22
N VAL A 178 5.08 13.61 1.04
CA VAL A 178 3.72 13.94 0.58
C VAL A 178 3.73 15.02 -0.49
N LYS A 179 4.47 16.11 -0.25
CA LYS A 179 4.60 17.21 -1.22
C LYS A 179 5.12 16.69 -2.56
N ARG A 180 6.16 15.84 -2.54
CA ARG A 180 6.75 15.24 -3.74
C ARG A 180 5.75 14.38 -4.51
N VAL A 181 4.95 13.56 -3.82
CA VAL A 181 3.92 12.71 -4.44
C VAL A 181 2.79 13.55 -5.03
N ALA A 182 2.33 14.58 -4.31
CA ALA A 182 1.31 15.50 -4.79
C ALA A 182 1.77 16.29 -6.02
N GLU A 183 3.01 16.78 -6.03
CA GLU A 183 3.63 17.46 -7.17
C GLU A 183 3.79 16.52 -8.37
N ALA A 184 4.26 15.29 -8.15
CA ALA A 184 4.38 14.28 -9.20
C ALA A 184 3.03 13.95 -9.84
N ARG A 185 1.97 13.83 -9.03
CA ARG A 185 0.59 13.65 -9.50
C ARG A 185 0.13 14.85 -10.35
N ASN A 186 0.35 16.08 -9.88
CA ASN A 186 -0.04 17.27 -10.63
C ASN A 186 0.72 17.38 -11.96
N ALA A 187 2.01 17.05 -11.99
CA ALA A 187 2.82 17.03 -13.22
C ALA A 187 2.36 15.95 -14.24
N LEU A 188 1.68 14.91 -13.77
CA LEU A 188 1.08 13.88 -14.62
C LEU A 188 -0.30 14.29 -15.18
N LEU A 189 -1.05 15.10 -14.42
CA LEU A 189 -2.42 15.49 -14.74
C LEU A 189 -2.53 16.82 -15.49
N TYR A 190 -1.57 17.72 -15.30
CA TYR A 190 -1.66 19.09 -15.81
C TYR A 190 -0.40 19.48 -16.57
N ALA A 191 -0.58 20.17 -17.69
CA ALA A 191 0.53 20.86 -18.34
C ALA A 191 1.08 21.95 -17.40
N THR A 192 2.39 22.11 -17.39
CA THR A 192 3.05 23.17 -16.62
C THR A 192 3.57 24.25 -17.57
N ASN A 193 3.92 25.42 -17.02
CA ASN A 193 4.60 26.47 -17.78
C ASN A 193 5.98 26.03 -18.31
N THR A 194 6.46 24.83 -17.94
CA THR A 194 7.75 24.28 -18.31
C THR A 194 7.66 23.03 -19.19
N GLY A 195 6.45 22.55 -19.54
CA GLY A 195 6.30 21.40 -20.44
C GLY A 195 4.92 20.73 -20.44
N ILE A 196 4.80 19.69 -21.28
CA ILE A 196 3.62 18.81 -21.36
C ILE A 196 3.84 17.52 -20.55
N GLN A 197 2.77 16.78 -20.32
CA GLN A 197 2.77 15.53 -19.56
C GLN A 197 3.67 14.49 -20.24
N THR A 198 4.62 13.91 -19.51
CA THR A 198 5.53 12.88 -20.02
C THR A 198 5.32 11.51 -19.37
N GLY A 199 4.38 11.38 -18.44
CA GLY A 199 4.21 10.15 -17.66
C GLY A 199 5.25 10.03 -16.54
N PHE A 200 5.37 8.85 -15.94
CA PHE A 200 6.44 8.58 -14.98
C PHE A 200 7.81 8.67 -15.66
N LYS A 201 8.85 9.13 -14.94
CA LYS A 201 10.24 9.13 -15.45
C LYS A 201 10.75 7.74 -15.81
N ASP A 202 10.36 6.75 -15.00
CA ASP A 202 10.56 5.32 -15.25
C ASP A 202 9.18 4.65 -15.19
N PRO A 203 8.48 4.53 -16.33
CA PRO A 203 7.12 4.01 -16.40
C PRO A 203 6.99 2.59 -15.90
N GLN A 204 7.92 1.69 -16.23
CA GLN A 204 7.81 0.28 -15.88
C GLN A 204 8.04 0.06 -14.39
N ALA A 205 9.10 0.65 -13.83
CA ALA A 205 9.35 0.54 -12.39
C ALA A 205 8.23 1.20 -11.58
N SER A 206 7.65 2.29 -12.09
CA SER A 206 6.55 2.98 -11.44
C SER A 206 5.25 2.18 -11.49
N LEU A 207 4.90 1.59 -12.65
CA LEU A 207 3.73 0.72 -12.75
C LEU A 207 3.84 -0.48 -11.80
N LEU A 208 5.01 -1.11 -11.72
CA LEU A 208 5.25 -2.21 -10.79
C LEU A 208 5.10 -1.75 -9.32
N ARG A 209 5.65 -0.58 -8.97
CA ARG A 209 5.52 0.01 -7.64
C ARG A 209 4.04 0.25 -7.28
N GLU A 210 3.29 0.94 -8.13
CA GLU A 210 1.87 1.24 -7.88
C GLU A 210 1.03 -0.03 -7.80
N THR A 211 1.37 -1.05 -8.58
CA THR A 211 0.69 -2.36 -8.53
C THR A 211 0.92 -3.05 -7.18
N GLN A 212 2.17 -3.14 -6.73
CA GLN A 212 2.50 -3.76 -5.45
C GLN A 212 1.87 -2.99 -4.27
N LEU A 213 1.89 -1.66 -4.35
CA LEU A 213 1.28 -0.78 -3.35
C LEU A 213 -0.23 -0.99 -3.27
N SER A 214 -0.90 -0.96 -4.41
CA SER A 214 -2.35 -1.15 -4.50
C SER A 214 -2.78 -2.54 -4.01
N LEU A 215 -2.10 -3.60 -4.45
CA LEU A 215 -2.38 -4.97 -3.97
C LEU A 215 -2.14 -5.11 -2.46
N GLY A 216 -1.09 -4.50 -1.92
CA GLY A 216 -0.82 -4.50 -0.49
C GLY A 216 -1.89 -3.77 0.33
N LEU A 217 -2.39 -2.63 -0.16
CA LEU A 217 -3.48 -1.88 0.48
C LEU A 217 -4.81 -2.63 0.42
N ILE A 218 -5.11 -3.30 -0.70
CA ILE A 218 -6.31 -4.15 -0.82
C ILE A 218 -6.19 -5.35 0.12
N TRP A 219 -5.05 -6.02 0.17
CA TRP A 219 -4.79 -7.09 1.13
C TRP A 219 -4.99 -6.62 2.57
N ALA A 220 -4.48 -5.44 2.92
CA ALA A 220 -4.67 -4.86 4.25
C ALA A 220 -6.16 -4.61 4.58
N ALA A 221 -6.94 -4.17 3.59
CA ALA A 221 -8.39 -4.03 3.74
C ALA A 221 -9.08 -5.39 3.99
N VAL A 222 -8.69 -6.43 3.24
CA VAL A 222 -9.16 -7.81 3.43
C VAL A 222 -8.80 -8.33 4.82
N ASP A 223 -7.54 -8.20 5.26
CA ASP A 223 -7.10 -8.69 6.58
C ASP A 223 -7.81 -7.98 7.75
N MET A 224 -8.09 -6.68 7.62
CA MET A 224 -8.91 -5.95 8.61
C MET A 224 -10.33 -6.50 8.69
N TYR A 225 -10.91 -6.85 7.54
CA TYR A 225 -12.25 -7.37 7.44
C TYR A 225 -12.37 -8.80 8.00
N THR A 226 -11.44 -9.67 7.64
CA THR A 226 -11.49 -11.10 8.01
C THR A 226 -11.05 -11.36 9.45
N ASN A 227 -10.25 -10.47 10.05
CA ASN A 227 -9.68 -10.68 11.37
C ASN A 227 -10.01 -9.53 12.36
N PRO A 228 -11.26 -9.05 12.48
CA PRO A 228 -11.58 -7.75 13.09
C PRO A 228 -11.02 -7.57 14.51
N ASP A 229 -10.96 -8.65 15.30
CA ASP A 229 -10.53 -8.62 16.71
C ASP A 229 -9.01 -8.62 16.92
N GLN A 230 -8.20 -8.74 15.87
CA GLN A 230 -6.75 -8.71 16.02
C GLN A 230 -6.24 -7.29 16.28
N ASP A 231 -5.31 -7.17 17.24
CA ASP A 231 -4.63 -5.90 17.50
C ASP A 231 -3.69 -5.53 16.33
N ARG A 232 -3.70 -4.25 15.96
CA ARG A 232 -2.87 -3.71 14.87
C ARG A 232 -2.21 -2.40 15.30
N PRO A 233 -1.23 -2.45 16.23
CA PRO A 233 -0.52 -1.26 16.73
C PRO A 233 0.12 -0.44 15.63
N PHE A 234 0.65 -1.11 14.60
CA PHE A 234 1.21 -0.47 13.42
C PHE A 234 0.19 0.43 12.71
N ILE A 235 -1.03 -0.06 12.49
CA ILE A 235 -2.10 0.69 11.82
C ILE A 235 -2.50 1.91 12.64
N ASN A 236 -2.62 1.74 13.96
CA ASN A 236 -2.89 2.86 14.86
C ASN A 236 -1.79 3.93 14.78
N LYS A 237 -0.51 3.56 14.83
CA LYS A 237 0.61 4.51 14.71
C LYS A 237 0.61 5.24 13.37
N VAL A 238 0.33 4.55 12.27
CA VAL A 238 0.22 5.17 10.95
C VAL A 238 -0.93 6.17 10.91
N LEU A 239 -2.13 5.75 11.31
CA LEU A 239 -3.32 6.61 11.29
C LEU A 239 -3.22 7.78 12.29
N GLU A 240 -2.56 7.60 13.42
CA GLU A 240 -2.28 8.65 14.41
C GLU A 240 -1.29 9.70 13.86
N GLY A 241 -0.18 9.26 13.26
CA GLY A 241 0.77 10.14 12.59
C GLY A 241 0.08 10.98 11.51
N MET A 242 -0.88 10.38 10.81
CA MET A 242 -1.69 11.08 9.82
C MET A 242 -2.67 12.09 10.40
N ALA A 243 -3.43 11.70 11.43
CA ALA A 243 -4.33 12.62 12.11
C ALA A 243 -3.56 13.85 12.63
N SER A 244 -2.35 13.63 13.13
CA SER A 244 -1.44 14.69 13.58
C SER A 244 -0.99 15.62 12.46
N LEU A 245 -0.65 15.10 11.28
CA LEU A 245 -0.28 15.90 10.11
C LEU A 245 -1.47 16.73 9.59
N ASN A 246 -2.65 16.14 9.48
CA ASN A 246 -3.87 16.84 9.06
C ASN A 246 -4.26 17.95 10.05
N THR A 247 -4.02 17.75 11.34
CA THR A 247 -4.28 18.76 12.37
C THR A 247 -3.28 19.92 12.28
N LYS A 248 -1.98 19.63 12.13
CA LYS A 248 -0.94 20.67 11.99
C LYS A 248 -1.08 21.49 10.70
N GLY A 249 -1.43 20.85 9.58
CA GLY A 249 -1.66 21.55 8.30
C GLY A 249 -2.79 22.57 8.39
N LYS A 250 -3.92 22.21 9.03
CA LYS A 250 -5.05 23.12 9.25
C LYS A 250 -4.70 24.33 10.11
N VAL A 251 -3.79 24.18 11.08
CA VAL A 251 -3.35 25.27 11.96
C VAL A 251 -2.40 26.24 11.25
N GLN A 252 -1.66 25.80 10.22
CA GLN A 252 -0.79 26.67 9.42
C GLN A 252 -1.52 27.43 8.31
N GLU A 253 -2.74 27.02 7.96
CA GLU A 253 -3.59 27.68 6.94
C GLU A 253 -4.57 28.72 7.53
N CYS A 254 -4.55 28.94 8.86
CA CYS A 254 -5.34 29.97 9.58
C CYS A 254 -4.44 31.13 10.02
#